data_AF-A0A7C3T2A4-F1
#
_entry.id   AF-A0A7C3T2A4-F1
#
_cell.length_a   1.000
_cell.length_b   1.000
_cell.length_c   1.000
_cell.angle_alpha   90.00
_cell.angle_beta   90.00
_cell.angle_gamma   90.00
#
_symmetry.space_group_name_H-M   'P 1'
#
loop_
_entity.id
_entity.type
_entity.pdbx_description
1 polymer ?
#
loop_
_entity_poly.entity_id
_entity_poly.type
_entity_poly.pdbx_seq_one_letter_code
_entity_poly.pdbx_strand_id
1 'polypeptide(L)' 'MVVEKRDPYVELARQAIQAWVREGRRIHPPADLPPELFSRRAGAFVSLKKHGILR' A
#
# COMPACT_ATOMS: atom_id res chain seq x y z
N MET A 1 21.80 -3.14 -11.27
CA MET A 1 20.37 -2.76 -11.24
C MET A 1 19.75 -3.43 -10.02
N VAL A 2 19.53 -2.69 -8.93
CA VAL A 2 18.90 -3.26 -7.74
C VAL A 2 17.40 -3.29 -8.02
N VAL A 3 16.83 -4.48 -8.20
CA VAL A 3 15.39 -4.66 -8.24
C VAL A 3 14.93 -4.51 -6.79
N GLU A 4 14.56 -3.28 -6.41
CA GLU A 4 13.86 -3.02 -5.15
C GLU A 4 12.60 -3.89 -5.14
N LYS A 5 12.63 -4.96 -4.33
CA LYS A 5 11.51 -5.88 -4.17
C LYS A 5 10.39 -5.07 -3.50
N ARG A 6 9.43 -4.59 -4.32
CA ARG A 6 8.33 -3.77 -3.81
C ARG A 6 7.50 -4.62 -2.86
N ASP A 7 7.52 -4.26 -1.58
CA ASP A 7 6.73 -4.92 -0.56
C ASP A 7 5.23 -4.82 -0.92
N PRO A 8 4.49 -5.94 -0.98
CA PRO A 8 3.10 -5.95 -1.41
C PRO A 8 2.17 -5.12 -0.51
N TYR A 9 2.49 -4.96 0.78
CA TYR A 9 1.75 -4.09 1.70
C TYR A 9 1.96 -2.62 1.33
N VAL A 10 3.20 -2.25 1.00
CA VAL A 10 3.56 -0.89 0.60
C VAL A 10 2.96 -0.55 -0.76
N GLU A 11 2.94 -1.51 -1.70
CA GLU A 11 2.31 -1.33 -3.00
C GLU A 11 0.80 -1.15 -2.89
N LEU A 12 0.11 -1.96 -2.08
CA LEU A 12 -1.32 -1.79 -1.81
C LEU A 12 -1.61 -0.38 -1.26
N ALA A 13 -0.84 0.07 -0.26
CA ALA A 13 -1.01 1.40 0.32
C ALA A 13 -0.81 2.51 -0.73
N ARG A 14 0.20 2.38 -1.59
CA ARG A 14 0.47 3.34 -2.66
C ARG A 14 -0.66 3.40 -3.69
N GLN A 15 -1.14 2.24 -4.16
CA GLN A 15 -2.23 2.18 -5.13
C GLN A 15 -3.52 2.79 -4.57
N ALA A 16 -3.84 2.50 -3.31
CA ALA A 16 -5.02 3.06 -2.65
C ALA A 16 -4.98 4.60 -2.61
N ILE A 17 -3.82 5.18 -2.25
CA ILE A 17 -3.63 6.64 -2.22
C ILE A 17 -3.71 7.23 -3.63
N GLN A 18 -3.06 6.60 -4.62
CA GLN A 18 -3.07 7.09 -5.99
C GLN A 18 -4.48 7.10 -6.59
N ALA A 19 -5.23 6.01 -6.44
CA ALA A 19 -6.60 5.93 -6.94
C ALA A 19 -7.52 6.96 -6.27
N TRP A 20 -7.36 7.18 -4.96
CA TRP A 20 -8.14 8.21 -4.27
C TRP A 20 -7.80 9.62 -4.77
N VAL A 21 -6.50 9.95 -4.87
CA VAL A 21 -6.06 11.30 -5.25
C VAL A 21 -6.33 11.60 -6.73
N ARG A 22 -6.16 10.64 -7.62
CA ARG A 22 -6.29 10.85 -9.07
C ARG A 22 -7.72 10.66 -9.58
N GLU A 23 -8.44 9.70 -9.03
CA GLU A 23 -9.71 9.23 -9.58
C GLU A 23 -10.87 9.41 -8.59
N GLY A 24 -10.60 9.79 -7.34
CA GLY A 24 -11.64 9.99 -6.32
C GLY A 24 -12.32 8.69 -5.86
N ARG A 25 -11.71 7.53 -6.09
CA ARG A 25 -12.32 6.22 -5.78
C ARG A 25 -11.49 5.38 -4.81
N ARG A 26 -12.17 4.47 -4.11
CA ARG A 26 -11.55 3.40 -3.31
C ARG A 26 -11.29 2.18 -4.20
N ILE A 27 -10.14 1.52 -4.01
CA ILE A 27 -9.81 0.29 -4.74
C ILE A 27 -10.31 -0.94 -3.98
N HIS A 28 -10.60 -1.99 -4.73
CA HIS A 28 -10.58 -3.34 -4.18
C HIS A 28 -9.12 -3.81 -4.12
N PRO A 29 -8.71 -4.56 -3.09
CA PRO A 29 -7.37 -5.13 -3.05
C PRO A 29 -7.11 -6.01 -4.28
N PRO A 30 -5.93 -5.92 -4.91
CA PRO A 30 -5.52 -6.85 -5.97
C PRO A 30 -5.55 -8.31 -5.51
N ALA A 31 -5.89 -9.23 -6.43
CA ALA A 31 -6.04 -10.66 -6.13
C ALA A 31 -4.71 -11.39 -5.92
N ASP A 32 -3.59 -10.81 -6.35
CA ASP A 32 -2.23 -11.36 -6.27
C ASP A 32 -1.50 -11.01 -4.96
N LEU A 33 -2.22 -10.45 -3.98
CA LEU A 33 -1.66 -10.13 -2.68
C LEU A 33 -1.44 -11.38 -1.81
N PRO A 34 -0.41 -11.36 -0.93
CA PRO A 34 -0.14 -12.48 -0.03
C PRO A 34 -1.36 -12.83 0.84
N PRO A 35 -1.77 -14.11 0.93
CA PRO A 35 -2.94 -14.54 1.71
C PRO A 35 -2.84 -14.14 3.18
N GLU A 36 -1.62 -14.05 3.73
CA GLU A 36 -1.37 -13.70 5.12
C GLU A 36 -1.91 -12.30 5.45
N LEU A 37 -1.98 -11.40 4.47
CA LEU A 37 -2.50 -10.04 4.55
C LEU A 37 -4.00 -10.01 4.90
N PHE A 38 -4.73 -11.09 4.56
CA PHE A 38 -6.16 -11.25 4.81
C PHE A 38 -6.50 -12.36 5.81
N SER A 39 -5.53 -13.20 6.15
CA SER A 39 -5.71 -14.39 7.00
C SER A 39 -6.18 -14.08 8.43
N ARG A 40 -5.92 -12.87 8.93
CA ARG A 40 -6.28 -12.46 10.29
C ARG A 40 -6.61 -10.97 10.36
N ARG A 41 -7.45 -10.61 11.32
CA ARG A 41 -7.67 -9.20 11.67
C ARG A 41 -6.51 -8.68 12.50
N ALA A 42 -5.98 -7.52 12.13
CA ALA A 42 -4.91 -6.83 12.84
C ALA A 42 -5.02 -5.33 12.63
N GLY A 43 -4.45 -4.54 13.54
CA GLY A 43 -4.23 -3.12 13.31
C GLY A 43 -3.14 -2.91 12.26
N ALA A 44 -3.30 -1.91 11.41
CA ALA A 44 -2.30 -1.48 10.43
C ALA A 44 -2.21 0.04 10.41
N PHE A 45 -1.00 0.56 10.24
CA PHE A 45 -0.73 1.98 10.11
C PHE A 45 0.10 2.23 8.85
N VAL A 46 -0.22 3.32 8.14
CA VAL A 46 0.52 3.78 6.97
C VAL A 46 1.09 5.16 7.29
N SER A 47 2.39 5.34 7.04
CA SER A 47 3.05 6.63 7.19
C SER A 47 3.64 7.06 5.85
N LEU A 48 3.38 8.31 5.47
CA LEU A 48 3.99 8.93 4.31
C LEU A 48 5.21 9.74 4.75
N LYS A 49 6.35 9.51 4.11
CA LYS A 49 7.59 10.26 4.37
C LYS A 49 7.99 11.05 3.14
N LYS A 50 8.33 12.32 3.32
CA LYS A 50 8.91 13.20 2.30
C LYS A 50 10.26 13.69 2.80
N HIS A 51 11.34 13.40 2.08
CA HIS A 51 12.72 13.69 2.48
C HIS A 51 13.07 13.19 3.91
N GLY A 52 12.58 11.99 4.25
CA GLY A 52 12.81 11.40 5.57
C GLY A 52 11.89 11.93 6.69
N ILE A 53 11.12 12.98 6.44
CA ILE A 53 10.22 13.62 7.41
C ILE A 53 8.78 13.11 7.20
N LEU A 54 8.06 12.85 8.30
CA LEU A 54 6.65 12.46 8.26
C LEU A 54 5.79 13.58 7.64
N ARG A 55 4.87 13.22 6.75
CA ARG A 55 4.00 14.17 6.03
C ARG A 55 2.54 14.06 6.44
#